data_AF-A0A936PXT9-F1
#
_entry.id   AF-A0A936PXT9-F1
#
_cell.length_a   1.000
_cell.length_b   1.000
_cell.length_c   1.000
_cell.angle_alpha   90.00
_cell.angle_beta   90.00
_cell.angle_gamma   90.00
#
_symmetry.space_group_name_H-M   'P 1'
#
loop_
_entity.id
_entity.type
_entity.pdbx_description
1 polymer ?
#
loop_
_entity_poly.entity_id
_entity_poly.type
_entity_poly.pdbx_seq_one_letter_code
_entity_poly.pdbx_strand_id
1 'polypeptide(L)'
;MMLSILLFMLGCGGAAPSAPAVEGVDKASTTPSPSEPAAEAAPLPAAPTKAHLGLTLGATTAEEVKAWLAERALTCPERQSPRRTTTQVECKGELPLSLLPDRTVKGKLYDLLIVRLDDGPVHHVSTTRRYSIPEDAGADYAATVATLTAAFGPPTKTQPFDREKMNRPLARFGTEWRFSDLEISVSALKAAGDFVSVNERWDVPGVELTAEARAGTSGHSFGGPTAPTPAKNPHVLDDGAAASPPPQNVEGKQ
;
A
#
# COMPACT_ATOMS: atom_id res chain seq x y z
N MET A 1 0.71 38.12 47.79
CA MET A 1 -0.02 39.19 47.04
C MET A 1 0.13 38.84 45.57
N MET A 2 -0.86 38.57 44.72
CA MET A 2 -2.34 38.56 44.69
C MET A 2 -2.71 37.26 43.93
N LEU A 3 -3.51 36.33 44.45
CA LEU A 3 -4.97 36.22 44.35
C LEU A 3 -5.62 36.71 43.03
N SER A 4 -6.06 35.78 42.19
CA SER A 4 -7.27 35.93 41.37
C SER A 4 -7.85 34.57 40.97
N ILE A 5 -9.11 34.39 41.36
CA ILE A 5 -10.00 33.25 41.21
C ILE A 5 -11.07 33.69 40.20
N LEU A 6 -11.40 32.87 39.20
CA LEU A 6 -12.70 32.90 38.50
C LEU A 6 -12.89 31.55 37.77
N LEU A 7 -13.64 30.60 38.33
CA LEU A 7 -15.09 30.39 38.17
C LEU A 7 -15.51 30.14 36.70
N PHE A 8 -15.75 28.87 36.33
CA PHE A 8 -16.64 28.54 35.22
C PHE A 8 -17.64 27.46 35.65
N MET A 9 -18.90 27.78 35.35
CA MET A 9 -20.14 27.22 35.87
C MET A 9 -20.44 25.82 35.32
N LEU A 10 -20.99 24.98 36.20
CA LEU A 10 -21.81 23.83 35.84
C LEU A 10 -23.05 24.28 35.05
N GLY A 11 -23.32 23.63 33.93
CA GLY A 11 -24.59 23.67 33.23
C GLY A 11 -25.17 22.26 33.12
N CYS A 12 -26.08 21.90 34.03
CA CYS A 12 -27.05 20.84 33.83
C CYS A 12 -28.31 21.42 33.18
N GLY A 13 -28.88 20.74 32.19
CA GLY A 13 -30.28 20.93 31.83
C GLY A 13 -30.62 20.63 30.37
N GLY A 14 -31.58 19.73 30.18
CA GLY A 14 -32.60 19.94 29.15
C GLY A 14 -32.78 18.86 28.09
N ALA A 15 -33.67 17.92 28.41
CA ALA A 15 -34.78 17.44 27.58
C ALA A 15 -34.51 16.89 26.15
N ALA A 16 -34.87 15.61 25.99
CA ALA A 16 -35.24 14.99 24.72
C ALA A 16 -36.53 15.60 24.14
N PRO A 17 -36.64 15.67 22.81
CA PRO A 17 -37.92 15.41 22.17
C PRO A 17 -37.82 14.40 21.02
N SER A 18 -38.98 13.79 20.81
CA SER A 18 -39.33 12.63 19.99
C SER A 18 -39.11 12.78 18.48
N ALA A 19 -39.07 11.61 17.83
CA ALA A 19 -39.09 11.38 16.40
C ALA A 19 -40.28 12.03 15.66
N PRO A 20 -40.15 12.18 14.33
CA PRO A 20 -41.17 11.58 13.47
C PRO A 20 -40.58 10.60 12.45
N ALA A 21 -41.38 9.57 12.20
CA ALA A 21 -41.26 8.66 11.06
C ALA A 21 -41.51 9.42 9.74
N VAL A 22 -40.76 9.07 8.70
CA VAL A 22 -41.18 9.31 7.31
C VAL A 22 -40.88 8.07 6.49
N GLU A 23 -41.96 7.48 5.99
CA GLU A 23 -42.04 6.39 5.05
C GLU A 23 -41.58 6.80 3.64
N GLY A 24 -41.05 5.83 2.90
CA GLY A 24 -41.28 5.69 1.45
C GLY A 24 -40.48 6.59 0.52
N VAL A 25 -39.38 6.08 -0.03
CA VAL A 25 -38.93 6.43 -1.40
C VAL A 25 -38.40 5.17 -2.10
N ASP A 26 -38.82 5.06 -3.35
CA ASP A 26 -38.89 3.90 -4.23
C ASP A 26 -37.58 3.13 -4.46
N LYS A 27 -37.74 1.79 -4.44
CA LYS A 27 -36.74 0.81 -4.84
C LYS A 27 -36.63 0.82 -6.37
N ALA A 28 -35.92 1.80 -6.92
CA ALA A 28 -35.62 1.86 -8.34
C ALA A 28 -34.72 0.68 -8.72
N SER A 29 -35.32 -0.31 -9.39
CA SER A 29 -34.63 -1.39 -10.09
C SER A 29 -33.66 -0.78 -11.11
N THR A 30 -32.39 -0.66 -10.71
CA THR A 30 -31.31 -0.29 -11.61
C THR A 30 -30.98 -1.52 -12.46
N THR A 31 -31.50 -1.54 -13.67
CA THR A 31 -31.10 -2.49 -14.73
C THR A 31 -29.57 -2.45 -14.85
N PRO A 32 -28.85 -3.58 -14.73
CA PRO A 32 -27.41 -3.58 -14.95
C PRO A 32 -27.14 -3.15 -16.39
N SER A 33 -26.54 -1.97 -16.54
CA SER A 33 -26.10 -1.45 -17.82
C SER A 33 -25.19 -2.50 -18.48
N PRO A 34 -25.39 -2.81 -19.78
CA PRO A 34 -24.55 -3.79 -20.46
C PRO A 34 -23.10 -3.38 -20.31
N SER A 35 -22.30 -4.27 -19.71
CA SER A 35 -20.88 -4.06 -19.45
C SER A 35 -20.20 -3.63 -20.73
N GLU A 36 -19.89 -2.34 -20.82
CA GLU A 36 -19.07 -1.80 -21.88
C GLU A 36 -17.75 -2.59 -21.85
N PRO A 37 -17.33 -3.20 -22.98
CA PRO A 37 -16.10 -3.98 -23.00
C PRO A 37 -14.97 -3.06 -22.54
N ALA A 38 -14.39 -3.38 -21.38
CA ALA A 38 -13.35 -2.59 -20.76
C ALA A 38 -12.27 -2.34 -21.82
N ALA A 39 -12.15 -1.10 -22.27
CA ALA A 39 -11.16 -0.70 -23.25
C ALA A 39 -9.80 -1.20 -22.75
N GLU A 40 -9.19 -2.11 -23.52
CA GLU A 40 -7.90 -2.69 -23.20
C GLU A 40 -6.91 -1.54 -22.99
N ALA A 41 -6.44 -1.39 -21.75
CA ALA A 41 -5.57 -0.28 -21.39
C ALA A 41 -4.32 -0.34 -22.26
N ALA A 42 -3.95 0.80 -22.85
CA ALA A 42 -2.73 0.89 -23.65
C ALA A 42 -1.52 0.33 -22.89
N PRO A 43 -0.62 -0.41 -23.54
CA PRO A 43 0.52 -1.02 -22.88
C PRO A 43 1.40 0.07 -22.24
N LEU A 44 1.88 -0.20 -21.02
CA LEU A 44 2.75 0.72 -20.29
C LEU A 44 4.10 0.86 -21.02
N PRO A 45 4.72 2.06 -21.03
CA PRO A 45 6.05 2.24 -21.59
C PRO A 45 7.11 1.54 -20.72
N ALA A 46 8.28 1.26 -21.31
CA ALA A 46 9.45 0.81 -20.57
C ALA A 46 10.05 1.96 -19.75
N ALA A 47 10.68 1.63 -18.61
CA ALA A 47 11.34 2.62 -17.79
C ALA A 47 12.60 3.18 -18.50
N PRO A 48 12.86 4.51 -18.43
CA PRO A 48 14.06 5.10 -19.00
C PRO A 48 15.35 4.61 -18.33
N THR A 49 15.27 4.17 -17.07
CA THR A 49 16.36 3.53 -16.34
C THR A 49 15.83 2.63 -15.23
N LYS A 50 16.59 1.59 -14.89
CA LYS A 50 16.38 0.70 -13.73
C LYS A 50 17.48 0.82 -12.69
N ALA A 51 18.35 1.82 -12.82
CA ALA A 51 19.43 2.07 -11.88
C ALA A 51 18.93 2.86 -10.67
N HIS A 52 19.15 2.34 -9.46
CA HIS A 52 18.88 2.99 -8.20
C HIS A 52 20.01 2.74 -7.20
N LEU A 53 20.54 3.81 -6.61
CA LEU A 53 21.69 3.77 -5.68
C LEU A 53 22.97 3.14 -6.28
N GLY A 54 23.08 3.05 -7.60
CA GLY A 54 24.18 2.35 -8.28
C GLY A 54 23.96 0.85 -8.47
N LEU A 55 22.78 0.33 -8.11
CA LEU A 55 22.33 -1.04 -8.41
C LEU A 55 21.37 -0.99 -9.60
N THR A 56 21.48 -1.91 -10.53
CA THR A 56 20.57 -2.03 -11.69
C THR A 56 19.58 -3.16 -11.46
N LEU A 57 18.30 -2.80 -11.24
CA LEU A 57 17.25 -3.79 -11.04
C LEU A 57 17.05 -4.66 -12.29
N GLY A 58 16.98 -5.97 -12.07
CA GLY A 58 16.92 -7.01 -13.11
C GLY A 58 18.29 -7.43 -13.67
N ALA A 59 19.40 -6.82 -13.22
CA ALA A 59 20.75 -7.16 -13.69
C ALA A 59 21.74 -7.43 -12.55
N THR A 60 21.68 -6.66 -11.46
CA THR A 60 22.71 -6.71 -10.42
C THR A 60 22.75 -8.04 -9.66
N THR A 61 23.92 -8.67 -9.60
CA THR A 61 24.12 -10.01 -8.99
C THR A 61 24.41 -9.95 -7.49
N ALA A 62 24.49 -11.13 -6.85
CA ALA A 62 24.85 -11.26 -5.45
C ALA A 62 26.26 -10.73 -5.14
N GLU A 63 27.24 -11.01 -6.01
CA GLU A 63 28.62 -10.56 -5.88
C GLU A 63 28.70 -9.03 -5.99
N GLU A 64 27.96 -8.45 -6.92
CA GLU A 64 27.90 -7.00 -7.10
C GLU A 64 27.23 -6.30 -5.92
N VAL A 65 26.17 -6.87 -5.34
CA VAL A 65 25.58 -6.36 -4.08
C VAL A 65 26.61 -6.39 -2.95
N LYS A 66 27.37 -7.48 -2.81
CA LYS A 66 28.43 -7.59 -1.78
C LYS A 66 29.53 -6.55 -2.00
N ALA A 67 29.99 -6.36 -3.24
CA ALA A 67 30.97 -5.34 -3.58
C ALA A 67 30.44 -3.93 -3.27
N TRP A 68 29.21 -3.64 -3.69
CA TRP A 68 28.54 -2.37 -3.45
C TRP A 68 28.43 -2.02 -1.96
N LEU A 69 28.09 -3.01 -1.11
CA LEU A 69 28.04 -2.86 0.35
C LEU A 69 29.43 -2.60 0.94
N ALA A 70 30.44 -3.35 0.49
CA ALA A 70 31.81 -3.23 0.96
C ALA A 70 32.41 -1.84 0.65
N GLU A 71 32.20 -1.32 -0.56
CA GLU A 71 32.60 0.04 -0.95
C GLU A 71 32.02 1.12 -0.04
N ARG A 72 30.85 0.85 0.55
CA ARG A 72 30.12 1.76 1.44
C ARG A 72 30.34 1.47 2.92
N ALA A 73 31.23 0.52 3.24
CA ALA A 73 31.49 0.04 4.59
C ALA A 73 30.20 -0.38 5.35
N LEU A 74 29.25 -0.99 4.63
CA LEU A 74 28.00 -1.49 5.21
C LEU A 74 28.11 -2.99 5.48
N THR A 75 27.75 -3.40 6.71
CA THR A 75 27.59 -4.80 7.09
C THR A 75 26.13 -5.06 7.39
N CYS A 76 25.44 -5.74 6.49
CA CYS A 76 24.00 -5.96 6.60
C CYS A 76 23.69 -7.47 6.63
N PRO A 77 22.81 -7.92 7.54
CA PRO A 77 22.39 -9.31 7.56
C PRO A 77 21.69 -9.71 6.26
N GLU A 78 22.13 -10.85 5.72
CA GLU A 78 21.47 -11.53 4.61
C GLU A 78 20.53 -12.59 5.18
N ARG A 79 19.28 -12.59 4.73
CA ARG A 79 18.24 -13.52 5.15
C ARG A 79 17.53 -14.09 3.95
N GLN A 80 17.58 -15.40 3.84
CA GLN A 80 16.76 -16.10 2.87
C GLN A 80 15.30 -16.06 3.30
N SER A 81 14.40 -15.79 2.34
CA SER A 81 12.97 -15.88 2.60
C SER A 81 12.60 -17.33 2.91
N PRO A 82 11.81 -17.58 3.97
CA PRO A 82 11.41 -18.95 4.28
C PRO A 82 10.50 -19.54 3.20
N ARG A 83 9.74 -18.72 2.45
CA ARG A 83 8.65 -19.17 1.57
C ARG A 83 8.95 -19.07 0.07
N ARG A 84 10.00 -18.34 -0.31
CA ARG A 84 10.34 -18.03 -1.70
C ARG A 84 11.84 -18.17 -1.91
N THR A 85 12.25 -18.46 -3.14
CA THR A 85 13.66 -18.48 -3.57
C THR A 85 14.20 -17.06 -3.75
N THR A 86 14.08 -16.26 -2.70
CA THR A 86 14.54 -14.87 -2.63
C THR A 86 15.40 -14.68 -1.41
N THR A 87 16.43 -13.85 -1.56
CA THR A 87 17.30 -13.44 -0.48
C THR A 87 17.18 -11.94 -0.25
N GLN A 88 17.05 -11.56 1.02
CA GLN A 88 16.93 -10.18 1.49
C GLN A 88 18.22 -9.75 2.18
N VAL A 89 18.74 -8.59 1.81
CA VAL A 89 19.80 -7.90 2.54
C VAL A 89 19.20 -6.66 3.16
N GLU A 90 19.18 -6.61 4.49
CA GLU A 90 18.47 -5.58 5.24
C GLU A 90 19.43 -4.84 6.18
N CYS A 91 19.68 -3.57 5.91
CA CYS A 91 20.50 -2.69 6.74
C CYS A 91 19.57 -1.82 7.60
N LYS A 92 19.52 -2.08 8.91
CA LYS A 92 18.70 -1.30 9.86
C LYS A 92 19.55 -0.40 10.74
N GLY A 93 18.98 0.74 11.13
CA GLY A 93 19.59 1.69 12.05
C GLY A 93 20.01 2.97 11.35
N GLU A 94 20.82 3.80 12.01
CA GLU A 94 21.29 5.05 11.44
C GLU A 94 22.34 4.79 10.36
N LEU A 95 21.89 4.71 9.10
CA LEU A 95 22.74 4.51 7.94
C LEU A 95 23.33 5.86 7.49
N PRO A 96 24.54 5.86 6.91
CA PRO A 96 25.17 7.09 6.44
C PRO A 96 24.36 7.71 5.29
N LEU A 97 24.13 9.02 5.35
CA LEU A 97 23.41 9.77 4.31
C LEU A 97 24.16 9.81 2.97
N SER A 98 25.48 9.51 2.97
CA SER A 98 26.27 9.36 1.75
C SER A 98 25.76 8.25 0.81
N LEU A 99 24.88 7.36 1.29
CA LEU A 99 24.15 6.41 0.46
C LEU A 99 23.17 7.08 -0.51
N LEU A 100 22.77 8.32 -0.21
CA LEU A 100 21.86 9.13 -1.01
C LEU A 100 22.55 10.42 -1.47
N PRO A 101 23.64 10.33 -2.27
CA PRO A 101 24.50 11.48 -2.56
C PRO A 101 23.78 12.60 -3.31
N ASP A 102 22.79 12.25 -4.14
CA ASP A 102 22.02 13.21 -4.94
C ASP A 102 20.88 13.89 -4.15
N ARG A 103 20.82 13.68 -2.83
CA ARG A 103 19.70 14.10 -1.99
C ARG A 103 20.17 14.99 -0.85
N THR A 104 19.59 16.19 -0.75
CA THR A 104 19.71 17.03 0.44
C THR A 104 18.67 16.59 1.47
N VAL A 105 18.96 15.52 2.21
CA VAL A 105 18.05 14.94 3.20
C VAL A 105 18.36 15.44 4.61
N LYS A 106 17.36 15.98 5.31
CA LYS A 106 17.46 16.30 6.74
C LYS A 106 17.12 15.12 7.66
N GLY A 107 16.51 14.07 7.10
CA GLY A 107 16.07 12.90 7.84
C GLY A 107 17.21 11.94 8.14
N LYS A 108 16.92 10.95 8.97
CA LYS A 108 17.84 9.82 9.19
C LYS A 108 17.46 8.69 8.25
N LEU A 109 18.38 8.23 7.42
CA LEU A 109 18.21 6.99 6.68
C LEU A 109 18.23 5.84 7.70
N TYR A 110 17.08 5.18 7.85
CA TYR A 110 16.84 4.21 8.91
C TYR A 110 16.87 2.76 8.41
N ASP A 111 16.52 2.55 7.14
CA ASP A 111 16.42 1.22 6.55
C ASP A 111 16.86 1.26 5.10
N LEU A 112 17.58 0.23 4.69
CA LEU A 112 17.87 -0.12 3.30
C LEU A 112 17.56 -1.62 3.15
N LEU A 113 16.64 -1.93 2.25
CA LEU A 113 16.27 -3.30 1.92
C LEU A 113 16.58 -3.55 0.45
N ILE A 114 17.37 -4.59 0.19
CA ILE A 114 17.66 -5.10 -1.15
C ILE A 114 17.12 -6.54 -1.21
N VAL A 115 16.27 -6.85 -2.19
CA VAL A 115 15.80 -8.22 -2.42
C VAL A 115 16.22 -8.69 -3.81
N ARG A 116 16.74 -9.92 -3.84
CA ARG A 116 17.17 -10.62 -5.04
C ARG A 116 16.58 -12.02 -5.08
N LEU A 117 16.54 -12.63 -6.26
CA LEU A 117 16.36 -14.09 -6.34
C LEU A 117 17.62 -14.77 -5.79
N ASP A 118 17.48 -15.99 -5.25
CA ASP A 118 18.61 -16.71 -4.64
C ASP A 118 19.78 -16.88 -5.63
N ASP A 119 19.46 -17.23 -6.87
CA ASP A 119 20.40 -17.41 -8.00
C ASP A 119 20.20 -16.37 -9.11
N GLY A 120 19.58 -15.23 -8.80
CA GLY A 120 19.23 -14.23 -9.81
C GLY A 120 19.43 -12.79 -9.35
N PRO A 121 19.00 -11.83 -10.18
CA PRO A 121 19.32 -10.43 -9.96
C PRO A 121 18.50 -9.81 -8.83
N VAL A 122 18.97 -8.65 -8.37
CA VAL A 122 18.18 -7.71 -7.56
C VAL A 122 16.91 -7.32 -8.32
N HIS A 123 15.76 -7.41 -7.66
CA HIS A 123 14.48 -6.99 -8.23
C HIS A 123 13.71 -6.01 -7.33
N HIS A 124 14.15 -5.80 -6.10
CA HIS A 124 13.59 -4.81 -5.19
C HIS A 124 14.72 -4.06 -4.49
N VAL A 125 14.58 -2.74 -4.43
CA VAL A 125 15.37 -1.89 -3.55
C VAL A 125 14.42 -0.90 -2.87
N SER A 126 14.49 -0.79 -1.55
CA SER A 126 13.78 0.27 -0.83
C SER A 126 14.65 0.93 0.23
N THR A 127 14.38 2.22 0.45
CA THR A 127 14.98 3.00 1.51
C THR A 127 13.88 3.61 2.37
N THR A 128 14.10 3.65 3.69
CA THR A 128 13.20 4.33 4.61
C THR A 128 13.95 5.41 5.37
N ARG A 129 13.46 6.64 5.26
CA ARG A 129 13.95 7.80 6.00
C ARG A 129 12.96 8.16 7.10
N ARG A 130 13.46 8.47 8.30
CA ARG A 130 12.62 8.86 9.45
C ARG A 130 12.85 10.31 9.85
N TYR A 131 11.75 10.96 10.20
CA TYR A 131 11.69 12.36 10.58
C TYR A 131 10.86 12.52 11.85
N SER A 132 11.37 13.29 12.81
CA SER A 132 10.61 13.72 14.00
C SER A 132 9.71 14.92 13.71
N ILE A 133 10.01 15.68 12.64
CA ILE A 133 9.26 16.88 12.24
C ILE A 133 8.50 16.57 10.94
N PRO A 134 7.15 16.57 10.93
CA PRO A 134 6.35 16.27 9.75
C PRO A 134 6.63 17.17 8.54
N GLU A 135 6.97 18.44 8.78
CA GLU A 135 7.32 19.41 7.74
C GLU A 135 8.58 19.00 6.97
N ASP A 136 9.62 18.53 7.67
CA ASP A 136 10.85 18.08 7.03
C ASP A 136 10.59 16.80 6.21
N ALA A 137 9.72 15.91 6.69
CA ALA A 137 9.29 14.73 5.93
C ALA A 137 8.52 15.12 4.66
N GLY A 138 7.62 16.10 4.76
CA GLY A 138 6.88 16.62 3.61
C GLY A 138 7.78 17.26 2.56
N ALA A 139 8.78 18.04 3.00
CA ALA A 139 9.78 18.63 2.13
C ALA A 139 10.61 17.56 1.40
N ASP A 140 11.08 16.53 2.12
CA ASP A 140 11.80 15.40 1.53
C ASP A 140 10.94 14.60 0.53
N TYR A 141 9.70 14.31 0.89
CA TYR A 141 8.75 13.66 -0.01
C TYR A 141 8.57 14.46 -1.30
N ALA A 142 8.31 15.76 -1.20
CA ALA A 142 8.13 16.64 -2.36
C ALA A 142 9.40 16.73 -3.22
N ALA A 143 10.57 16.86 -2.60
CA ALA A 143 11.85 16.88 -3.31
C ALA A 143 12.12 15.54 -4.02
N THR A 144 11.82 14.41 -3.37
CA THR A 144 11.97 13.08 -3.96
C THR A 144 11.06 12.93 -5.19
N VAL A 145 9.79 13.31 -5.05
CA VAL A 145 8.82 13.29 -6.14
C VAL A 145 9.24 14.20 -7.28
N ALA A 146 9.76 15.39 -7.00
CA ALA A 146 10.23 16.32 -8.03
C ALA A 146 11.40 15.73 -8.84
N THR A 147 12.40 15.15 -8.20
CA THR A 147 13.52 14.49 -8.90
C THR A 147 13.06 13.31 -9.73
N LEU A 148 12.18 12.46 -9.20
CA LEU A 148 11.66 11.33 -9.97
C LEU A 148 10.80 11.81 -11.14
N THR A 149 10.01 12.87 -10.95
CA THR A 149 9.24 13.47 -12.04
C THR A 149 10.16 14.00 -13.14
N ALA A 150 11.28 14.61 -12.79
CA ALA A 150 12.27 15.07 -13.76
C ALA A 150 12.93 13.90 -14.54
N ALA A 151 13.16 12.76 -13.88
CA ALA A 151 13.79 11.59 -14.49
C ALA A 151 12.83 10.70 -15.30
N PHE A 152 11.58 10.59 -14.86
CA PHE A 152 10.61 9.58 -15.33
C PHE A 152 9.36 10.17 -15.98
N GLY A 153 9.19 11.50 -15.93
CA GLY A 153 7.94 12.15 -16.33
C GLY A 153 6.88 12.14 -15.23
N PRO A 154 5.63 12.55 -15.54
CA PRO A 154 4.57 12.64 -14.54
C PRO A 154 4.23 11.27 -13.94
N PRO A 155 3.84 11.22 -12.65
CA PRO A 155 3.47 9.97 -12.01
C PRO A 155 2.17 9.39 -12.57
N THR A 156 2.09 8.06 -12.56
CA THR A 156 0.88 7.31 -12.97
C THR A 156 -0.25 7.42 -11.95
N LYS A 157 0.10 7.61 -10.67
CA LYS A 157 -0.85 7.77 -9.58
C LYS A 157 -0.28 8.69 -8.50
N THR A 158 -1.11 9.56 -7.98
CA THR A 158 -0.73 10.50 -6.92
C THR A 158 -1.81 10.62 -5.87
N GLN A 159 -1.40 10.42 -4.62
CA GLN A 159 -2.09 10.85 -3.43
C GLN A 159 -1.24 11.98 -2.84
N PRO A 160 -1.58 13.26 -3.12
CA PRO A 160 -0.71 14.38 -2.82
C PRO A 160 -0.50 14.53 -1.31
N PHE A 161 0.70 14.95 -0.94
CA PHE A 161 1.03 15.22 0.46
C PHE A 161 0.16 16.36 0.99
N ASP A 162 -0.44 16.13 2.16
CA ASP A 162 -1.29 17.10 2.85
C ASP A 162 -0.78 17.28 4.28
N ARG A 163 -0.28 18.49 4.54
CA ARG A 163 0.33 18.86 5.82
C ARG A 163 -0.67 18.77 6.97
N GLU A 164 -1.91 19.19 6.77
CA GLU A 164 -2.92 19.16 7.83
C GLU A 164 -3.29 17.74 8.19
N LYS A 165 -3.42 16.87 7.18
CA LYS A 165 -3.68 15.44 7.39
C LYS A 165 -2.52 14.74 8.10
N MET A 166 -1.28 15.22 7.99
CA MET A 166 -0.13 14.66 8.73
C MET A 166 -0.21 14.83 10.25
N ASN A 167 -1.09 15.71 10.76
CA ASN A 167 -1.32 15.82 12.20
C ASN A 167 -2.20 14.68 12.76
N ARG A 168 -2.84 13.88 11.89
CA ARG A 168 -3.66 12.74 12.31
C ARG A 168 -2.78 11.59 12.82
N PRO A 169 -3.29 10.72 13.71
CA PRO A 169 -2.53 9.56 14.22
C PRO A 169 -2.11 8.57 13.14
N LEU A 170 -2.88 8.48 12.05
CA LEU A 170 -2.58 7.67 10.89
C LEU A 170 -2.77 8.53 9.63
N ALA A 171 -1.70 8.75 8.89
CA ALA A 171 -1.73 9.51 7.64
C ALA A 171 -0.80 8.87 6.62
N ARG A 172 -1.29 8.71 5.38
CA ARG A 172 -0.55 8.10 4.28
C ARG A 172 -0.72 8.94 3.02
N PHE A 173 0.39 9.14 2.33
CA PHE A 173 0.49 9.77 1.02
C PHE A 173 1.37 8.89 0.13
N GLY A 174 1.23 9.01 -1.18
CA GLY A 174 1.94 8.14 -2.10
C GLY A 174 1.94 8.66 -3.52
N THR A 175 3.07 8.51 -4.20
CA THR A 175 3.21 8.78 -5.63
C THR A 175 3.84 7.56 -6.28
N GLU A 176 3.26 7.10 -7.38
CA GLU A 176 3.67 5.88 -8.09
C GLU A 176 3.96 6.19 -9.57
N TRP A 177 5.06 5.64 -10.07
CA TRP A 177 5.38 5.52 -11.49
C TRP A 177 5.34 4.05 -11.87
N ARG A 178 4.56 3.71 -12.89
CA ARG A 178 4.42 2.35 -13.39
C ARG A 178 4.90 2.29 -14.84
N PHE A 179 5.82 1.38 -15.07
CA PHE A 179 6.35 1.01 -16.37
C PHE A 179 6.06 -0.47 -16.61
N SER A 180 6.29 -0.94 -17.84
CA SER A 180 6.17 -2.36 -18.15
C SER A 180 7.17 -3.24 -17.37
N ASP A 181 8.31 -2.66 -16.97
CA ASP A 181 9.44 -3.39 -16.38
C ASP A 181 9.96 -2.79 -15.06
N LEU A 182 9.25 -1.79 -14.49
CA LEU A 182 9.62 -1.14 -13.23
C LEU A 182 8.39 -0.49 -12.57
N GLU A 183 8.27 -0.61 -11.26
CA GLU A 183 7.39 0.18 -10.41
C GLU A 183 8.24 0.98 -9.43
N ILE A 184 8.02 2.30 -9.37
CA ILE A 184 8.65 3.18 -8.39
C ILE A 184 7.54 3.76 -7.53
N SER A 185 7.66 3.67 -6.22
CA SER A 185 6.72 4.27 -5.28
C SER A 185 7.45 5.07 -4.21
N VAL A 186 7.03 6.32 -4.02
CA VAL A 186 7.43 7.16 -2.88
C VAL A 186 6.22 7.34 -2.00
N SER A 187 6.34 7.06 -0.71
CA SER A 187 5.26 7.24 0.25
C SER A 187 5.72 7.96 1.50
N ALA A 188 4.82 8.76 2.08
CA ALA A 188 5.00 9.34 3.40
C ALA A 188 3.93 8.73 4.32
N LEU A 189 4.37 8.13 5.41
CA LEU A 189 3.52 7.43 6.38
C LEU A 189 3.82 7.93 7.79
N LYS A 190 2.77 8.40 8.47
CA LYS A 190 2.74 8.52 9.91
C LYS A 190 1.92 7.36 10.46
N ALA A 191 2.60 6.42 11.12
CA ALA A 191 1.95 5.40 11.94
C ALA A 191 1.80 5.92 13.38
N ALA A 192 1.16 5.16 14.28
CA ALA A 192 0.87 5.53 15.67
C ALA A 192 2.14 5.70 16.55
N GLY A 193 2.97 6.68 16.22
CA GLY A 193 4.21 7.05 16.89
C GLY A 193 4.66 8.46 16.52
N ASP A 194 5.81 8.87 17.06
CA ASP A 194 6.29 10.25 17.01
C ASP A 194 7.09 10.60 15.75
N PHE A 195 7.08 9.72 14.74
CA PHE A 195 7.86 9.92 13.52
C PHE A 195 7.02 9.75 12.26
N VAL A 196 7.45 10.46 11.23
CA VAL A 196 7.00 10.29 9.85
C VAL A 196 8.09 9.55 9.09
N SER A 197 7.71 8.48 8.41
CA SER A 197 8.59 7.73 7.51
C SER A 197 8.35 8.16 6.07
N VAL A 198 9.40 8.45 5.34
CA VAL A 198 9.38 8.56 3.87
C VAL A 198 10.04 7.30 3.33
N ASN A 199 9.27 6.51 2.58
CA ASN A 199 9.75 5.28 1.96
C ASN A 199 9.79 5.45 0.44
N GLU A 200 10.96 5.19 -0.14
CA GLU A 200 11.18 5.13 -1.58
C GLU A 200 11.46 3.67 -1.93
N ARG A 201 10.69 3.12 -2.87
CA ARG A 201 10.71 1.71 -3.26
C ARG A 201 10.74 1.58 -4.77
N TRP A 202 11.61 0.72 -5.26
CA TRP A 202 11.81 0.37 -6.65
C TRP A 202 11.65 -1.14 -6.80
N ASP A 203 10.78 -1.58 -7.70
CA ASP A 203 10.36 -2.97 -7.87
C ASP A 203 10.34 -3.37 -9.35
N VAL A 204 10.84 -4.57 -9.70
CA VAL A 204 10.57 -5.18 -11.00
C VAL A 204 9.27 -5.99 -10.89
N PRO A 205 8.18 -5.58 -11.55
CA PRO A 205 6.88 -6.22 -11.40
C PRO A 205 6.93 -7.69 -11.86
N GLY A 206 6.25 -8.56 -11.10
CA GLY A 206 6.09 -9.97 -11.45
C GLY A 206 7.24 -10.90 -11.07
N VAL A 207 8.45 -10.41 -10.77
CA VAL A 207 9.60 -11.27 -10.44
C VAL A 207 9.34 -12.12 -9.18
N GLU A 208 8.82 -11.51 -8.11
CA GLU A 208 8.51 -12.25 -6.86
C GLU A 208 7.40 -13.30 -7.05
N LEU A 209 6.47 -13.08 -7.98
CA LEU A 209 5.43 -14.07 -8.32
C LEU A 209 6.00 -15.27 -9.06
N THR A 210 7.08 -15.07 -9.81
CA THR A 210 7.81 -16.15 -10.49
C THR A 210 8.85 -16.84 -9.61
N ALA A 211 9.20 -16.24 -8.46
CA ALA A 211 10.10 -16.87 -7.50
C ALA A 211 9.47 -18.17 -6.98
N GLU A 212 10.17 -19.28 -7.20
CA GLU A 212 9.70 -20.59 -6.80
C GLU A 212 9.40 -20.64 -5.30
N ALA A 213 8.32 -21.34 -4.94
CA ALA A 213 8.08 -21.67 -3.56
C ALA A 213 9.20 -22.59 -3.07
N ARG A 214 9.74 -22.34 -1.87
CA ARG A 214 10.71 -23.27 -1.29
C ARG A 214 10.05 -24.60 -0.97
N ALA A 215 10.77 -25.69 -1.24
CA ALA A 215 10.29 -27.04 -0.93
C ALA A 215 9.83 -27.15 0.53
N GLY A 216 8.66 -27.76 0.76
CA GLY A 216 8.07 -27.89 2.09
C GLY A 216 7.35 -26.63 2.61
N THR A 217 7.38 -25.52 1.87
CA THR A 217 6.53 -24.36 2.16
C THR A 217 5.30 -24.37 1.27
N SER A 218 4.29 -25.15 1.67
CA SER A 218 2.95 -25.05 1.10
C SER A 218 2.32 -23.72 1.54
N GLY A 219 2.82 -22.61 1.01
CA GLY A 219 2.00 -21.42 0.91
C GLY A 219 0.84 -21.79 0.02
N HIS A 220 -0.40 -21.51 0.46
CA HIS A 220 -1.58 -21.54 -0.39
C HIS A 220 -1.25 -20.79 -1.69
N SER A 221 -0.88 -21.54 -2.71
CA SER A 221 -0.87 -21.04 -4.07
C SER A 221 -2.29 -20.56 -4.30
N PHE A 222 -2.47 -19.28 -4.58
CA PHE A 222 -3.69 -18.77 -5.22
C PHE A 222 -3.84 -19.33 -6.65
N GLY A 223 -3.36 -20.54 -6.91
CA GLY A 223 -3.89 -21.42 -7.94
C GLY A 223 -5.14 -22.06 -7.38
N GLY A 224 -6.25 -21.32 -7.43
CA GLY A 224 -7.55 -21.95 -7.33
C GLY A 224 -7.64 -23.03 -8.42
N PRO A 225 -8.15 -24.23 -8.12
CA PRO A 225 -8.77 -25.03 -9.17
C PRO A 225 -9.86 -24.16 -9.81
N THR A 226 -10.04 -24.28 -11.13
CA THR A 226 -11.22 -23.83 -11.88
C THR A 226 -12.42 -23.61 -10.97
N ALA A 227 -12.91 -22.37 -10.91
CA ALA A 227 -13.99 -21.94 -10.03
C ALA A 227 -15.13 -22.98 -10.00
N PRO A 228 -15.40 -23.65 -8.86
CA PRO A 228 -16.73 -24.19 -8.67
C PRO A 228 -17.69 -23.00 -8.61
N THR A 229 -18.75 -23.09 -9.41
CA THR A 229 -19.94 -22.23 -9.40
C THR A 229 -20.24 -21.66 -8.00
N PRO A 230 -20.58 -20.37 -7.88
CA PRO A 230 -20.71 -19.72 -6.58
C PRO A 230 -21.76 -20.43 -5.73
N ALA A 231 -21.29 -21.12 -4.69
CA ALA A 231 -22.14 -21.55 -3.59
C ALA A 231 -22.67 -20.29 -2.89
N LYS A 232 -23.99 -20.24 -2.71
CA LYS A 232 -24.72 -19.17 -2.03
C LYS A 232 -24.01 -18.75 -0.74
N ASN A 233 -23.79 -17.45 -0.60
CA ASN A 233 -23.24 -16.82 0.59
C ASN A 233 -24.22 -17.01 1.78
N PRO A 234 -23.83 -17.67 2.89
CA PRO A 234 -24.73 -18.01 4.01
C PRO A 234 -25.12 -16.81 4.90
N HIS A 235 -24.71 -15.59 4.55
CA HIS A 235 -25.03 -14.37 5.29
C HIS A 235 -26.02 -13.44 4.58
N VAL A 236 -26.65 -13.91 3.50
CA VAL A 236 -27.86 -13.26 2.96
C VAL A 236 -29.05 -13.93 3.62
N LEU A 237 -29.67 -13.24 4.58
CA LEU A 237 -31.02 -13.60 5.04
C LEU A 237 -31.95 -13.44 3.84
N ASP A 238 -32.48 -14.57 3.35
CA ASP A 238 -33.53 -14.63 2.33
C ASP A 238 -34.84 -14.05 2.93
N ASP A 239 -34.98 -12.72 2.89
CA ASP A 239 -36.27 -12.07 3.13
C ASP A 239 -37.13 -12.20 1.86
N GLY A 240 -38.17 -13.05 1.94
CA GLY A 240 -39.35 -12.93 1.09
C GLY A 240 -39.60 -14.06 0.09
N ALA A 241 -39.69 -15.30 0.56
CA ALA A 241 -40.50 -16.30 -0.14
C ALA A 241 -41.99 -16.03 0.16
N ALA A 242 -42.68 -15.40 -0.79
CA ALA A 242 -44.13 -15.31 -0.80
C ALA A 242 -44.72 -16.74 -0.76
N ALA A 243 -45.53 -17.01 0.25
CA ALA A 243 -46.24 -18.27 0.39
C ALA A 243 -47.23 -18.43 -0.76
N SER A 244 -47.04 -19.47 -1.58
CA SER A 244 -48.07 -19.98 -2.46
C SER A 244 -49.26 -20.47 -1.61
N PRO A 245 -50.51 -20.14 -1.98
CA PRO A 245 -51.67 -20.67 -1.27
C PRO A 245 -51.79 -22.19 -1.48
N PRO A 246 -52.29 -22.93 -0.48
CA PRO A 246 -52.47 -24.38 -0.57
C PRO A 246 -53.55 -24.76 -1.60
N PRO A 247 -53.45 -25.96 -2.20
CA PRO A 247 -54.40 -26.44 -3.19
C PRO A 247 -55.79 -26.65 -2.57
N GLN A 248 -56.81 -26.18 -3.30
CA GLN A 248 -58.21 -26.46 -2.99
C GLN A 248 -58.52 -27.94 -3.26
N ASN A 249 -58.84 -28.69 -2.21
CA ASN A 249 -59.46 -30.00 -2.35
C ASN A 249 -60.97 -29.82 -2.54
N VAL A 250 -61.47 -30.33 -3.67
CA VAL A 250 -62.88 -30.42 -4.02
C VAL A 250 -63.33 -31.87 -3.79
N GLU A 251 -64.08 -32.09 -2.70
CA GLU A 251 -65.02 -33.20 -2.46
C GLU A 251 -66.07 -32.62 -1.50
N GLY A 252 -67.40 -32.68 -1.66
CA GLY A 252 -68.25 -33.50 -2.51
C GLY A 252 -69.30 -34.19 -1.64
N LYS A 253 -70.58 -33.75 -1.73
CA LYS A 253 -71.81 -34.37 -1.17
C LYS A 253 -71.99 -34.21 0.36
N GLN A 254 -73.18 -33.98 0.91
CA GLN A 254 -74.56 -34.20 0.46
C GLN A 254 -75.49 -33.23 1.19
#